data_AF-A0AAN8Y406-F1
#
_entry.id   AF-A0AAN8Y406-F1
#
_cell.length_a   1.000
_cell.length_b   1.000
_cell.length_c   1.000
_cell.angle_alpha   90.00
_cell.angle_beta   90.00
_cell.angle_gamma   90.00
#
_symmetry.space_group_name_H-M   'P 1'
#
loop_
_entity.id
_entity.type
_entity.pdbx_description
1 polymer ?
#
loop_
_entity_poly.entity_id
_entity_poly.type
_entity_poly.pdbx_seq_one_letter_code
_entity_poly.pdbx_strand_id
1 'polypeptide(L)' 'MDEPQKIKFKVESETSEFNVTMKETDKVKDLVEIVKANFGDDLYYTLEHNSIEMKSDQALSTYNLKDGSIVNVTWSVDSP' A
#
# COMPACT_ATOMS: atom_id res chain seq x y z
N MET A 1 -6.25 21.60 -16.08
CA MET A 1 -5.59 20.36 -15.63
C MET A 1 -6.28 20.00 -14.35
N ASP A 2 -7.04 18.92 -14.35
CA ASP A 2 -7.68 18.44 -13.11
C ASP A 2 -6.57 17.97 -12.15
N GLU A 3 -6.69 18.31 -10.88
CA GLU A 3 -5.75 17.83 -9.87
C GLU A 3 -5.79 16.30 -9.83
N PRO A 4 -4.64 15.61 -9.68
CA PRO A 4 -4.62 14.16 -9.62
C PRO A 4 -5.47 13.68 -8.44
N GLN A 5 -6.43 12.80 -8.72
CA GLN A 5 -7.37 12.28 -7.75
C GLN A 5 -6.63 11.57 -6.61
N LYS A 6 -6.82 12.08 -5.39
CA LYS A 6 -6.30 11.47 -4.16
C LYS A 6 -7.36 10.55 -3.59
N ILE A 7 -6.92 9.39 -3.14
CA ILE A 7 -7.73 8.38 -2.46
C ILE A 7 -7.25 8.22 -1.02
N LYS A 8 -8.20 8.04 -0.11
CA LYS A 8 -7.95 7.72 1.30
C LYS A 8 -8.34 6.27 1.58
N PHE A 9 -7.36 5.46 1.92
CA PHE A 9 -7.56 4.03 2.17
C PHE A 9 -6.86 3.59 3.46
N LYS A 10 -7.26 2.43 3.96
CA LYS A 10 -6.69 1.81 5.15
C LYS A 10 -5.58 0.85 4.73
N VAL A 11 -4.48 0.89 5.48
CA VAL A 11 -3.44 -0.13 5.47
C VAL A 11 -3.58 -0.91 6.77
N GLU A 12 -3.69 -2.23 6.68
CA GLU A 12 -3.82 -3.08 7.85
C GLU A 12 -2.87 -4.28 7.78
N SER A 13 -2.52 -4.77 8.95
CA SER A 13 -1.74 -5.96 9.17
C SER A 13 -2.32 -6.75 10.33
N GLU A 14 -1.71 -7.89 10.68
CA GLU A 14 -2.16 -8.69 11.81
C GLU A 14 -2.16 -7.93 13.15
N THR A 15 -1.29 -6.93 13.32
CA THR A 15 -1.08 -6.27 14.61
C THR A 15 -1.36 -4.78 14.62
N SER A 16 -1.50 -4.13 13.46
CA SER A 16 -1.59 -2.67 13.37
C SER A 16 -2.28 -2.21 12.09
N GLU A 17 -2.89 -1.03 12.18
CA GLU A 17 -3.58 -0.39 11.07
C GLU A 17 -3.39 1.13 11.08
N PHE A 18 -3.40 1.74 9.89
CA PHE A 18 -3.38 3.18 9.73
C PHE A 18 -4.07 3.60 8.42
N ASN A 19 -4.45 4.88 8.34
CA ASN A 19 -5.01 5.45 7.12
C ASN A 19 -3.94 6.19 6.32
N VAL A 20 -3.98 6.06 5.01
CA VAL A 20 -3.11 6.76 4.06
C VAL A 20 -3.94 7.55 3.06
N THR A 21 -3.38 8.65 2.56
CA THR A 21 -3.93 9.41 1.44
C THR A 21 -2.85 9.55 0.36
N MET A 22 -3.10 8.99 -0.83
CA MET A 22 -2.17 9.01 -1.97
C MET A 22 -2.91 9.29 -3.26
N LYS A 23 -2.20 9.67 -4.32
CA LYS A 23 -2.79 9.77 -5.66
C LYS A 23 -2.97 8.39 -6.24
N GLU A 24 -4.03 8.19 -7.02
CA GLU A 24 -4.26 6.92 -7.73
C GLU A 24 -3.14 6.58 -8.75
N THR A 25 -2.37 7.60 -9.15
CA THR A 25 -1.22 7.49 -10.06
C THR A 25 0.11 7.27 -9.35
N ASP A 26 0.16 7.40 -8.02
CA ASP A 26 1.35 7.07 -7.24
C ASP A 26 1.63 5.56 -7.34
N LYS A 27 2.88 5.16 -7.17
CA LYS A 27 3.28 3.76 -7.33
C LYS A 27 3.17 3.01 -6.01
N VAL A 28 2.99 1.70 -6.10
CA VAL A 28 2.98 0.81 -4.93
C VAL A 28 4.30 0.93 -4.14
N LYS A 29 5.44 1.15 -4.79
CA LYS A 29 6.72 1.39 -4.07
C LYS A 29 6.63 2.57 -3.09
N ASP A 30 5.88 3.62 -3.44
CA ASP A 30 5.77 4.82 -2.59
C ASP A 30 4.89 4.49 -1.37
N LEU A 31 3.89 3.60 -1.54
CA LEU A 31 3.11 3.06 -0.43
C LEU A 31 3.97 2.14 0.47
N VAL A 32 4.84 1.32 -0.12
CA VAL A 32 5.77 0.46 0.64
C VAL A 32 6.71 1.29 1.52
N GLU A 33 7.19 2.44 1.03
CA GLU A 33 7.99 3.37 1.85
C GLU A 33 7.21 3.90 3.06
N ILE A 34 5.90 4.20 2.90
CA ILE A 34 5.04 4.59 4.02
C ILE A 34 4.83 3.44 5.01
N VAL A 35 4.64 2.21 4.51
CA VAL A 35 4.51 1.01 5.33
C VAL A 35 5.77 0.80 6.17
N LYS A 36 6.96 0.87 5.55
CA LYS A 36 8.26 0.79 6.25
C LYS A 36 8.41 1.85 7.32
N ALA A 37 8.00 3.08 7.05
CA ALA A 37 8.06 4.17 8.03
C ALA A 37 7.14 3.94 9.24
N ASN A 38 6.04 3.19 9.09
CA ASN A 38 5.10 2.92 10.17
C ASN A 38 5.37 1.60 10.91
N PHE A 39 5.81 0.56 10.20
CA PHE A 39 5.99 -0.80 10.73
C PHE A 39 7.46 -1.20 10.96
N GLY A 40 8.42 -0.44 10.43
CA GLY A 40 9.87 -0.69 10.54
C GLY A 40 10.51 -1.05 9.19
N ASP A 41 11.76 -0.65 8.95
CA ASP A 41 12.40 -0.83 7.62
C ASP A 41 13.13 -2.17 7.45
N ASP A 42 13.30 -2.93 8.53
CA ASP A 42 14.09 -4.17 8.57
C ASP A 42 13.35 -5.41 8.03
N LEU A 43 12.12 -5.23 7.54
CA LEU A 43 11.25 -6.31 7.08
C LEU A 43 10.95 -6.22 5.59
N TYR A 44 10.72 -7.38 4.97
CA TYR A 44 10.17 -7.47 3.62
C TYR A 44 8.66 -7.43 3.69
N TYR A 45 8.04 -6.44 3.04
CA TYR A 45 6.59 -6.25 3.05
C TYR A 45 5.97 -6.69 1.72
N THR A 46 4.95 -7.53 1.81
CA THR A 46 4.06 -7.85 0.70
C THR A 46 2.73 -7.15 0.93
N LEU A 47 2.26 -6.44 -0.09
CA LEU A 47 0.99 -5.69 -0.05
C LEU A 47 -0.02 -6.41 -0.91
N GLU A 48 -1.24 -6.57 -0.41
CA GLU A 48 -2.31 -7.24 -1.12
C GLU A 48 -3.61 -6.42 -1.06
N HIS A 49 -4.32 -6.36 -2.18
CA HIS A 49 -5.66 -5.80 -2.27
C HIS A 49 -6.58 -6.75 -3.04
N ASN A 50 -7.75 -7.08 -2.47
CA ASN A 50 -8.69 -8.05 -3.05
C ASN A 50 -8.04 -9.38 -3.47
N SER A 51 -7.14 -9.91 -2.62
CA SER A 51 -6.37 -11.14 -2.89
C SER A 51 -5.41 -11.06 -4.09
N ILE A 52 -5.04 -9.85 -4.51
CA ILE A 52 -4.04 -9.61 -5.56
C ILE A 52 -2.82 -8.95 -4.93
N GLU A 53 -1.66 -9.58 -5.12
CA GLU A 53 -0.37 -9.01 -4.74
C GLU A 53 -0.06 -7.74 -5.56
N MET A 54 0.32 -6.69 -4.84
CA MET A 54 0.61 -5.38 -5.38
C MET A 54 2.10 -5.25 -5.74
N LYS A 55 2.39 -5.04 -7.03
CA LYS A 55 3.73 -4.92 -7.58
C LYS A 55 4.24 -3.50 -7.46
N SER A 56 5.47 -3.34 -6.96
CA SER A 56 6.08 -2.06 -6.61
C SER A 56 6.16 -1.04 -7.77
N ASP A 57 6.25 -1.52 -9.01
CA ASP A 57 6.38 -0.68 -10.21
C ASP A 57 5.04 -0.18 -10.78
N GLN A 58 3.92 -0.76 -10.34
CA GLN A 58 2.56 -0.44 -10.78
C GLN A 58 1.96 0.71 -9.98
N ALA A 59 0.99 1.41 -10.59
CA ALA A 59 0.22 2.45 -9.94
C ALA A 59 -0.88 1.85 -9.03
N LEU A 60 -1.33 2.59 -8.02
CA LEU A 60 -2.43 2.18 -7.14
C LEU A 60 -3.73 1.92 -7.93
N SER A 61 -4.00 2.73 -8.95
CA SER A 61 -5.14 2.58 -9.87
C SER A 61 -5.18 1.24 -10.61
N THR A 62 -4.03 0.60 -10.86
CA THR A 62 -3.98 -0.76 -11.47
C THR A 62 -4.76 -1.79 -10.64
N TYR A 63 -4.84 -1.56 -9.33
CA TYR A 63 -5.53 -2.44 -8.38
C TYR A 63 -6.96 -1.97 -8.08
N ASN A 64 -7.45 -0.92 -8.75
CA ASN A 64 -8.76 -0.32 -8.48
C ASN A 64 -8.92 0.09 -7.00
N LEU A 65 -7.83 0.58 -6.39
CA LEU A 65 -7.86 1.20 -5.07
C LEU A 65 -8.74 2.46 -5.11
N LYS A 66 -9.63 2.58 -4.13
CA LYS A 66 -10.58 3.69 -3.98
C LYS A 66 -10.62 4.16 -2.54
N ASP A 67 -11.35 5.25 -2.32
CA ASP A 67 -11.71 5.67 -0.97
C ASP A 67 -12.35 4.53 -0.18
N GLY A 68 -11.81 4.28 1.02
CA GLY A 68 -12.26 3.21 1.92
C GLY A 68 -11.74 1.82 1.56
N SER A 69 -10.92 1.65 0.53
CA SER A 69 -10.24 0.38 0.27
C SER A 69 -9.36 -0.03 1.44
N ILE A 70 -9.09 -1.34 1.52
CA ILE A 70 -8.20 -1.95 2.51
C ILE A 70 -7.04 -2.62 1.77
N VAL A 71 -5.82 -2.24 2.13
CA VAL A 71 -4.58 -2.91 1.71
C VAL A 71 -4.09 -3.74 2.89
N ASN A 72 -3.95 -5.04 2.68
CA ASN A 72 -3.38 -5.96 3.65
C ASN A 72 -1.86 -5.98 3.51
N VAL A 73 -1.17 -6.00 4.64
CA VAL A 73 0.29 -6.08 4.71
C VAL A 73 0.66 -7.36 5.43
N THR A 74 1.48 -8.16 4.78
CA THR A 74 2.21 -9.27 5.40
C THR A 74 3.70 -8.95 5.38
N TRP A 75 4.46 -9.49 6.35
CA TRP A 75 5.89 -9.28 6.44
C TRP A 75 6.66 -10.57 6.69
N SER A 76 7.91 -10.60 6.24
CA SER A 76 8.88 -11.65 6.54
C SER A 76 10.23 -11.06 6.97
N VAL A 77 10.93 -11.80 7.82
CA VAL A 77 12.31 -11.49 8.26
C VAL A 77 13.36 -11.95 7.24
N ASP A 78 13.00 -12.90 6.37
CA ASP A 78 13.84 -13.41 5.28
C ASP A 78 13.36 -12.87 3.93
N SER A 79 14.31 -12.52 3.06
CA SER A 79 14.03 -12.21 1.66
C SER A 79 13.65 -13.50 0.92
N PRO A 80 12.59 -13.52 0.08
CA PRO A 80 12.23 -14.69 -0.71
C PRO A 80 13.34 -15.14 -1.69
#